data_AF-A0A7Y5DM97-F1
#
_entry.id   AF-A0A7Y5DM97-F1
#
_cell.length_a   1.000
_cell.length_b   1.000
_cell.length_c   1.000
_cell.angle_alpha   90.00
_cell.angle_beta   90.00
_cell.angle_gamma   90.00
#
_symmetry.space_group_name_H-M   'P 1'
#
loop_
_entity.id
_entity.type
_entity.pdbx_description
1 polymer ?
#
loop_
_entity_poly.entity_id
_entity_poly.type
_entity_poly.pdbx_seq_one_letter_code
_entity_poly.pdbx_strand_id
1 'polypeptide(L)'
;MAAERARLHRLQRLERVRAIARHQAAREAAQAEGTLAQLEALAERTRRMAEEYRGRTAQTDGLELRQLGQFVSGLSGISTTTRGDAAQARELADRKQQELALAERRRAAVEDRARGEQRTLDQRRAPLALDGRRRLGTPLE
;
A
#
# COMPACT_ATOMS: atom_id res chain seq x y z
N MET A 1 6.59 18.67 -33.19
CA MET A 1 5.71 17.49 -33.36
C MET A 1 6.39 16.14 -33.12
N ALA A 2 7.37 15.69 -33.91
CA ALA A 2 7.95 14.34 -33.74
C ALA A 2 8.72 14.15 -32.41
N ALA A 3 9.54 15.14 -32.02
CA ALA A 3 10.29 15.11 -30.76
C ALA A 3 9.38 15.13 -29.52
N GLU A 4 8.29 15.89 -29.56
CA GLU A 4 7.31 15.96 -28.46
C GLU A 4 6.53 14.65 -28.33
N ARG A 5 6.14 14.02 -29.45
CA ARG A 5 5.55 12.68 -29.44
C ARG A 5 6.50 11.62 -28.86
N ALA A 6 7.78 11.68 -29.20
CA ALA A 6 8.79 10.79 -28.62
C ALA A 6 8.94 11.00 -27.10
N ARG A 7 8.92 12.26 -26.64
CA ARG A 7 8.95 12.62 -25.21
C ARG A 7 7.71 12.09 -24.47
N LEU A 8 6.52 12.25 -25.05
CA LEU A 8 5.28 11.70 -24.51
C LEU A 8 5.32 10.17 -24.40
N HIS A 9 5.78 9.47 -25.43
CA HIS A 9 5.93 8.01 -25.37
C HIS A 9 6.90 7.58 -24.27
N ARG A 10 7.99 8.33 -24.04
CA ARG A 10 8.92 8.07 -22.93
C ARG A 10 8.22 8.27 -21.58
N LEU A 11 7.39 9.30 -21.42
CA LEU A 11 6.61 9.52 -20.20
C LEU A 11 5.60 8.40 -19.95
N GLN A 12 4.86 7.96 -20.97
CA GLN A 12 3.91 6.83 -20.86
C GLN A 12 4.62 5.50 -20.50
N ARG A 13 5.84 5.28 -21.01
CA ARG A 13 6.65 4.12 -20.61
C ARG A 13 7.08 4.24 -19.15
N LEU A 14 7.51 5.42 -18.71
CA LEU A 14 7.87 5.66 -17.32
C LEU A 14 6.67 5.49 -16.38
N GLU A 15 5.49 5.96 -16.78
CA GLU A 15 4.25 5.76 -16.04
C GLU A 15 3.95 4.27 -15.83
N ARG A 16 4.06 3.46 -16.89
CA ARG A 16 3.90 2.00 -16.79
C ARG A 16 4.89 1.38 -15.80
N VAL A 17 6.16 1.76 -15.84
CA VAL A 17 7.17 1.29 -14.88
C VAL A 17 6.80 1.71 -13.45
N ARG A 18 6.33 2.95 -13.25
CA ARG A 18 5.89 3.44 -11.93
C ARG A 18 4.63 2.73 -11.44
N ALA A 19 3.70 2.37 -12.33
CA ALA A 19 2.52 1.59 -11.98
C ALA A 19 2.91 0.18 -11.48
N ILE A 20 3.85 -0.49 -12.15
CA ILE A 20 4.39 -1.77 -11.70
C ILE A 20 5.07 -1.63 -10.33
N ALA A 21 5.91 -0.61 -10.16
CA ALA A 21 6.58 -0.36 -8.88
C ALA A 21 5.58 -0.09 -7.74
N ARG A 22 4.53 0.69 -7.99
CA ARG A 22 3.45 0.95 -7.03
C ARG A 22 2.66 -0.32 -6.70
N HIS A 23 2.39 -1.17 -7.69
CA HIS A 23 1.74 -2.46 -7.46
C HIS A 23 2.61 -3.39 -6.61
N GLN A 24 3.91 -3.45 -6.88
CA GLN A 24 4.85 -4.24 -6.07
C GLN A 24 4.91 -3.72 -4.62
N ALA A 25 5.05 -2.41 -4.41
CA ALA A 25 5.04 -1.81 -3.08
C ALA A 25 3.72 -2.10 -2.33
N ALA A 26 2.59 -2.11 -3.03
CA ALA A 26 1.29 -2.43 -2.43
C ALA A 26 1.21 -3.90 -1.98
N ARG A 27 1.76 -4.83 -2.76
CA ARG A 27 1.83 -6.25 -2.37
C ARG A 27 2.71 -6.44 -1.14
N GLU A 28 3.87 -5.80 -1.11
CA GLU A 28 4.80 -5.89 0.02
C GLU A 28 4.20 -5.28 1.30
N ALA A 29 3.50 -4.15 1.20
CA ALA A 29 2.78 -3.57 2.32
C ALA A 29 1.67 -4.50 2.85
N ALA A 30 0.84 -5.04 1.96
CA ALA A 30 -0.21 -5.98 2.34
C ALA A 30 0.34 -7.28 2.97
N GLN A 31 1.49 -7.77 2.49
CA GLN A 31 2.17 -8.92 3.09
C GLN A 31 2.66 -8.60 4.51
N ALA A 32 3.30 -7.45 4.72
CA ALA A 32 3.79 -7.04 6.03
C ALA A 32 2.64 -6.84 7.04
N GLU A 33 1.55 -6.20 6.62
CA GLU A 33 0.33 -6.07 7.43
C GLU A 33 -0.28 -7.44 7.77
N GLY A 34 -0.32 -8.36 6.80
CA GLY A 34 -0.81 -9.72 7.01
C GLY A 34 0.02 -10.49 8.04
N THR A 35 1.35 -10.35 8.01
CA THR A 35 2.25 -10.95 9.01
C THR A 35 2.03 -10.34 10.39
N LEU A 36 1.91 -9.01 10.48
CA LEU A 36 1.60 -8.32 11.75
C LEU A 36 0.30 -8.87 12.36
N ALA A 37 -0.78 -8.91 11.58
CA ALA A 37 -2.08 -9.39 12.04
C ALA A 37 -2.02 -10.86 12.54
N GLN A 38 -1.24 -11.71 11.88
CA GLN A 38 -1.04 -13.10 12.31
C GLN A 38 -0.30 -13.18 13.65
N LEU A 39 0.75 -12.38 13.84
CA LEU A 39 1.52 -12.35 15.10
C LEU A 39 0.69 -11.79 16.25
N GLU A 40 -0.07 -10.72 16.02
CA GLU A 40 -1.00 -10.18 17.03
C GLU A 40 -2.07 -11.20 17.42
N ALA A 41 -2.67 -11.88 16.44
CA ALA A 41 -3.66 -12.93 16.69
C ALA A 41 -3.06 -14.12 17.47
N LEU A 42 -1.82 -14.50 17.18
CA LEU A 42 -1.12 -15.58 17.89
C LEU A 42 -0.77 -15.18 19.32
N ALA A 43 -0.26 -13.97 19.53
CA ALA A 43 0.04 -13.41 20.85
C ALA A 43 -1.21 -13.35 21.74
N GLU A 44 -2.34 -12.93 21.17
CA GLU A 44 -3.62 -12.85 21.89
C GLU A 44 -4.19 -14.24 22.19
N ARG A 45 -4.13 -15.17 21.23
CA ARG A 45 -4.60 -16.54 21.43
C ARG A 45 -3.81 -17.24 22.54
N THR A 46 -2.49 -17.10 22.54
CA THR A 46 -1.61 -17.69 23.56
C THR A 46 -1.82 -17.05 24.93
N ARG A 47 -2.06 -15.74 24.99
CA ARG A 47 -2.43 -15.04 26.23
C ARG A 47 -3.73 -15.58 26.81
N ARG A 48 -4.79 -15.69 26.00
CA ARG A 48 -6.10 -16.23 26.42
C ARG A 48 -5.99 -17.66 26.92
N MET A 49 -5.23 -18.49 26.21
CA MET A 49 -4.97 -19.87 26.65
C MET A 49 -4.28 -19.88 28.02
N ALA A 50 -3.24 -19.06 28.21
CA ALA A 50 -2.56 -19.00 29.51
C ALA A 50 -3.50 -18.56 30.65
N GLU A 51 -4.43 -17.64 30.38
CA GLU A 51 -5.45 -17.18 31.33
C GLU A 51 -6.49 -18.26 31.65
N GLU A 52 -6.99 -18.96 30.63
CA GLU A 52 -7.94 -20.07 30.81
C GLU A 52 -7.34 -21.18 31.69
N TYR A 53 -6.10 -21.57 31.40
CA TYR A 53 -5.40 -22.58 32.19
C TYR A 53 -5.08 -22.10 33.61
N ARG A 54 -4.80 -20.81 33.82
CA ARG A 54 -4.64 -20.21 35.15
C ARG A 54 -5.92 -20.26 35.99
N GLY A 55 -7.07 -20.12 35.34
CA GLY A 55 -8.39 -20.15 36.00
C GLY A 55 -8.88 -21.55 36.39
N ARG A 56 -8.20 -22.62 35.96
CA ARG A 56 -8.56 -23.99 36.34
C ARG A 56 -8.20 -24.24 37.80
N THR A 57 -9.15 -24.74 38.58
CA THR A 57 -8.98 -25.06 40.01
C THR A 57 -9.25 -26.53 40.35
N ALA A 58 -9.43 -27.38 39.35
CA ALA A 58 -9.81 -28.79 39.50
C ALA A 58 -8.61 -29.75 39.52
N GLN A 59 -7.45 -29.32 40.04
CA GLN A 59 -6.25 -30.14 40.13
C GLN A 59 -6.36 -31.09 41.32
N THR A 60 -6.05 -32.36 41.07
CA THR A 60 -6.25 -33.46 42.01
C THR A 60 -5.09 -33.58 43.01
N ASP A 61 -3.89 -33.18 42.59
CA ASP A 61 -2.68 -33.24 43.42
C ASP A 61 -1.67 -32.12 43.10
N GLY A 62 -0.57 -32.10 43.86
CA GLY A 62 0.51 -31.13 43.69
C GLY A 62 1.37 -31.33 42.43
N LEU A 63 1.38 -32.52 41.84
CA LEU A 63 2.09 -32.79 40.59
C LEU A 63 1.36 -32.15 39.42
N GLU A 64 0.05 -32.32 39.32
CA GLU A 64 -0.81 -31.67 38.33
C GLU A 64 -0.72 -30.15 38.45
N LEU A 65 -0.72 -29.61 39.68
CA LEU A 65 -0.56 -28.17 39.92
C LEU A 65 0.79 -27.65 39.39
N ARG A 66 1.89 -28.39 39.63
CA ARG A 66 3.21 -28.04 39.12
C ARG A 66 3.28 -28.08 37.59
N GLN A 67 2.72 -29.12 36.97
CA GLN A 67 2.68 -29.25 35.51
C GLN A 67 1.90 -28.09 34.88
N LEU A 68 0.76 -27.73 35.47
CA LEU A 68 -0.03 -26.58 35.05
C LEU A 68 0.76 -25.28 35.14
N GLY A 69 1.45 -25.05 36.26
CA GLY A 69 2.30 -23.87 36.44
C GLY A 69 3.40 -23.75 35.37
N GLN A 70 4.08 -24.86 35.07
CA GLN A 70 5.09 -24.90 34.00
C GLN A 70 4.48 -24.62 32.62
N PHE A 71 3.33 -25.20 32.33
CA PHE A 71 2.62 -24.98 31.06
C PHE A 71 2.19 -23.51 30.89
N VAL A 72 1.57 -22.91 31.90
CA VAL A 72 1.18 -21.49 31.90
C VAL A 72 2.41 -20.59 31.73
N SER A 73 3.51 -20.89 32.42
CA SER A 73 4.77 -20.15 32.28
C SER A 73 5.30 -20.23 30.85
N GLY A 74 5.25 -21.41 30.24
CA GLY A 74 5.63 -21.62 28.84
C GLY A 74 4.78 -20.79 27.87
N LEU A 75 3.45 -20.83 28.02
CA LEU A 75 2.53 -20.03 27.19
C LEU A 75 2.75 -18.52 27.37
N SER A 76 3.01 -18.06 28.60
CA SER A 76 3.28 -16.65 28.90
C SER A 76 4.60 -16.20 28.27
N GLY A 77 5.62 -17.06 28.27
CA GLY A 77 6.87 -16.85 27.55
C GLY A 77 6.67 -16.72 26.04
N ILE A 78 5.94 -17.66 25.42
CA ILE A 78 5.60 -17.61 23.99
C ILE A 78 4.85 -16.31 23.66
N SER A 79 3.81 -15.97 24.41
CA SER A 79 3.03 -14.74 24.21
C SER A 79 3.92 -13.49 24.27
N THR A 80 4.86 -13.43 25.22
CA THR A 80 5.79 -12.31 25.36
C THR A 80 6.73 -12.20 24.16
N THR A 81 7.32 -13.31 23.72
CA THR A 81 8.20 -13.33 22.52
C THR A 81 7.42 -12.92 21.28
N THR A 82 6.24 -13.50 21.04
CA THR A 82 5.40 -13.18 19.87
C THR A 82 4.95 -11.71 19.89
N ARG A 83 4.73 -11.10 21.05
CA ARG A 83 4.48 -9.65 21.15
C ARG A 83 5.70 -8.83 20.73
N GLY A 84 6.91 -9.27 21.09
CA GLY A 84 8.15 -8.68 20.60
C GLY A 84 8.26 -8.76 19.07
N ASP A 85 7.98 -9.95 18.51
CA ASP A 85 7.97 -10.16 17.05
C ASP A 85 6.91 -9.29 16.37
N ALA A 86 5.72 -9.16 16.96
CA ALA A 86 4.65 -8.30 16.46
C ALA A 86 5.08 -6.82 16.45
N ALA A 87 5.81 -6.35 17.46
CA ALA A 87 6.33 -4.98 17.49
C ALA A 87 7.31 -4.75 16.33
N GLN A 88 8.22 -5.69 16.07
CA GLN A 88 9.14 -5.62 14.93
C GLN A 88 8.40 -5.67 13.59
N ALA A 89 7.40 -6.55 13.47
CA ALA A 89 6.56 -6.65 12.28
C ALA A 89 5.77 -5.37 12.03
N ARG A 90 5.34 -4.67 13.08
CA ARG A 90 4.68 -3.37 12.98
C ARG A 90 5.59 -2.30 12.41
N GLU A 91 6.82 -2.19 12.90
CA GLU A 91 7.81 -1.25 12.36
C GLU A 91 8.08 -1.52 10.86
N LEU A 92 8.11 -2.80 10.46
CA LEU A 92 8.24 -3.18 9.06
C LEU A 92 7.01 -2.81 8.24
N ALA A 93 5.81 -3.09 8.75
CA ALA A 93 4.55 -2.73 8.08
C ALA A 93 4.44 -1.22 7.88
N ASP A 94 4.74 -0.43 8.91
CA ASP A 94 4.74 1.04 8.84
C ASP A 94 5.74 1.55 7.78
N ARG A 95 6.93 0.96 7.71
CA ARG A 95 7.93 1.29 6.67
C ARG A 95 7.41 0.95 5.28
N LYS A 96 6.78 -0.20 5.09
CA LYS A 96 6.22 -0.61 3.80
C LYS A 96 5.04 0.24 3.37
N GLN A 97 4.21 0.70 4.30
CA GLN A 97 3.16 1.68 4.01
C GLN A 97 3.75 3.02 3.55
N GLN A 98 4.83 3.49 4.18
CA GLN A 98 5.52 4.71 3.74
C GLN A 98 6.12 4.55 2.34
N GLU A 99 6.75 3.41 2.05
CA GLU A 99 7.27 3.08 0.72
C GLU A 99 6.16 3.09 -0.35
N LEU A 100 5.01 2.50 -0.05
CA LEU A 100 3.83 2.52 -0.90
C LEU A 100 3.36 3.96 -1.16
N ALA A 101 3.21 4.78 -0.12
CA ALA A 101 2.79 6.16 -0.25
C ALA A 101 3.76 6.98 -1.14
N LEU A 102 5.07 6.76 -0.99
CA LEU A 102 6.08 7.37 -1.85
C LEU A 102 5.97 6.88 -3.31
N ALA A 103 5.73 5.59 -3.53
CA ALA A 103 5.54 5.03 -4.86
C ALA A 103 4.30 5.59 -5.56
N GLU A 104 3.19 5.76 -4.82
CA GLU A 104 1.97 6.39 -5.31
C GLU A 104 2.20 7.84 -5.71
N ARG A 105 2.84 8.65 -4.85
CA ARG A 105 3.19 10.04 -5.17
C ARG A 105 4.07 10.14 -6.43
N ARG A 106 5.06 9.25 -6.57
CA ARG A 106 5.94 9.19 -7.74
C ARG A 106 5.19 8.82 -9.02
N ARG A 107 4.23 7.90 -8.93
CA ARG A 107 3.37 7.53 -10.06
C ARG A 107 2.49 8.72 -10.47
N ALA A 108 1.79 9.34 -9.51
CA ALA A 108 0.91 10.48 -9.76
C ALA A 108 1.66 11.63 -10.43
N ALA A 109 2.86 11.98 -9.95
CA ALA A 109 3.68 13.03 -10.55
C ALA A 109 4.07 12.76 -12.02
N VAL A 110 4.27 11.50 -12.41
CA VAL A 110 4.56 11.14 -13.81
C VAL A 110 3.29 11.16 -14.66
N GLU A 111 2.18 10.66 -14.12
CA GLU A 111 0.87 10.67 -14.76
C GLU A 111 0.40 12.11 -15.05
N ASP A 112 0.55 13.02 -14.10
CA ASP A 112 0.20 14.44 -14.27
C ASP A 112 1.05 15.11 -15.35
N ARG A 113 2.37 14.82 -15.38
CA ARG A 113 3.26 15.31 -16.44
C ARG A 113 2.87 14.77 -17.82
N ALA A 114 2.57 13.47 -17.92
CA ALA A 114 2.14 12.86 -19.17
C ALA A 114 0.83 13.49 -19.68
N ARG A 115 -0.15 13.70 -18.78
CA ARG A 115 -1.42 14.38 -19.09
C ARG A 115 -1.21 15.83 -19.53
N GLY A 116 -0.33 16.58 -18.87
CA GLY A 116 -0.01 17.96 -19.24
C GLY A 116 0.60 18.08 -20.63
N GLU A 117 1.56 17.21 -20.96
CA GLU A 117 2.18 17.17 -22.30
C GLU A 117 1.18 16.74 -23.38
N GLN A 118 0.32 15.76 -23.08
CA GLN A 118 -0.76 15.34 -23.98
C GLN A 118 -1.71 16.50 -24.29
N ARG A 119 -2.21 17.19 -23.26
CA ARG A 119 -3.09 18.37 -23.43
C ARG A 119 -2.43 19.47 -24.25
N THR A 120 -1.15 19.74 -24.02
CA THR A 120 -0.40 20.75 -24.79
C THR A 120 -0.30 20.37 -26.26
N LEU A 121 -0.06 19.09 -26.56
CA LEU A 121 -0.03 18.58 -27.93
C LEU A 121 -1.40 18.63 -28.62
N ASP A 122 -2.46 18.32 -27.88
CA ASP A 122 -3.83 18.37 -28.40
C ASP A 122 -4.29 19.80 -28.68
N GLN A 123 -3.97 20.75 -27.78
CA GLN A 123 -4.23 22.19 -28.00
C GLN A 123 -3.48 22.74 -29.22
N ARG A 124 -2.24 22.31 -29.45
CA ARG A 124 -1.47 22.70 -30.64
C ARG A 124 -1.95 22.04 -31.93
N ARG A 125 -2.63 20.88 -31.82
CA ARG A 125 -3.23 20.16 -32.94
C ARG A 125 -4.64 20.66 -33.30
N ALA A 126 -5.35 21.22 -32.33
CA ALA A 126 -6.63 21.86 -32.59
C ALA A 126 -6.42 22.96 -33.65
N PRO A 127 -7.14 22.94 -34.77
CA PRO A 127 -7.00 24.00 -35.76
C PRO A 127 -7.36 25.32 -35.09
N LEU A 128 -6.52 26.35 -35.28
CA LEU A 128 -6.95 27.74 -35.09
C LEU A 128 -8.22 27.87 -35.94
N ALA A 129 -9.36 28.03 -35.28
CA ALA A 129 -10.59 28.44 -35.93
C ALA A 129 -10.31 29.85 -36.47
N LEU A 130 -9.71 29.92 -37.66
CA LEU A 130 -9.66 31.13 -38.46
C LEU A 130 -11.11 31.39 -38.86
N ASP A 131 -11.75 32.14 -37.97
CA ASP A 131 -12.78 33.13 -38.21
C ASP A 131 -13.25 33.10 -39.67
N GLY A 132 -14.37 32.41 -39.87
CA GLY A 132 -15.04 32.39 -41.15
C GLY A 132 -15.36 33.83 -41.50
N ARG A 133 -14.57 34.42 -42.41
CA ARG A 133 -14.87 35.72 -43.03
C ARG A 133 -16.32 35.67 -43.50
N ARG A 134 -17.23 36.27 -42.73
CA ARG A 134 -18.54 36.69 -43.21
C ARG A 134 -18.29 37.61 -44.39
N ARG A 135 -18.42 37.10 -45.60
CA ARG A 135 -18.65 37.93 -46.79
C ARG A 135 -20.03 38.57 -46.59
N LEU A 136 -20.06 39.72 -45.92
CA LEU A 136 -21.16 40.68 -46.03
C LEU A 136 -21.01 41.33 -47.41
N GLY A 137 -21.57 40.68 -48.42
CA GLY A 137 -21.84 41.28 -49.73
C GLY A 137 -23.32 41.62 -49.80
N THR A 138 -23.67 42.88 -49.58
CA THR A 138 -24.97 43.44 -49.94
C THR A 138 -25.08 43.51 -51.46
N PRO A 139 -26.14 42.99 -52.11
CA PRO A 139 -26.43 43.33 -53.50
C PRO A 139 -27.01 44.76 -53.52
N LEU A 140 -26.27 45.67 -54.13
CA LEU A 140 -26.83 46.87 -54.73
C LEU A 140 -26.93 46.58 -56.23
N GLU A 141 -28.06 46.99 -56.82
CA GLU A 141 -28.57 46.84 -58.20
C GLU A 141 -29.61 45.75 -58.41
#